data_AF-A0A7Y8F728-F1
#
_entry.id   AF-A0A7Y8F728-F1
#
_cell.length_a   1.000
_cell.length_b   1.000
_cell.length_c   1.000
_cell.angle_alpha   90.00
_cell.angle_beta   90.00
_cell.angle_gamma   90.00
#
_symmetry.space_group_name_H-M   'P 1'
#
loop_
_entity.id
_entity.type
_entity.pdbx_description
1 polymer ?
#
loop_
_entity_poly.entity_id
_entity_poly.type
_entity_poly.pdbx_seq_one_letter_code
_entity_poly.pdbx_strand_id
1 'polypeptide(L)'
;PRTSHDGMLPLSQTGRGAADVDLLCGRFVHEHGSTTLLVRTLPDPLHVSLTDSASFTALQALIGLMRDEAETRAPGALAIVTSLSQALLTMALRAYGQRENASPGTLTLLS
;
A
#
# COMPACT_ATOMS: atom_id res chain seq x y z
N PRO A 1 7.75 -1.60 21.62
CA PRO A 1 7.82 -0.75 20.41
C PRO A 1 8.37 0.63 20.81
N ARG A 2 9.36 1.15 20.07
CA ARG A 2 9.85 2.53 20.24
C ARG A 2 9.25 3.38 19.12
N THR A 3 8.48 4.40 19.48
CA THR A 3 7.89 5.35 18.53
C THR A 3 8.78 6.58 18.42
N SER A 4 9.23 6.90 17.22
CA SER A 4 9.96 8.13 16.90
C SER A 4 9.25 8.85 15.77
N HIS A 5 9.40 10.16 15.70
CA HIS A 5 9.01 10.95 14.53
C HIS A 5 10.27 11.31 13.76
N ASP A 6 10.64 10.45 12.80
CA ASP A 6 11.70 10.74 11.85
C ASP A 6 11.01 11.14 10.53
N GLY A 7 11.04 12.43 10.18
CA GLY A 7 10.20 12.95 9.10
C GLY A 7 8.72 13.13 9.48
N MET A 8 7.83 13.09 8.49
CA MET A 8 6.39 13.37 8.60
C MET A 8 5.58 12.18 9.11
N LEU A 9 6.07 10.95 8.91
CA LEU A 9 5.38 9.73 9.29
C LEU A 9 5.83 9.23 10.68
N PRO A 10 4.94 8.63 11.48
CA PRO A 10 5.33 7.98 12.73
C PRO A 10 6.14 6.72 12.43
N LEU A 11 7.36 6.63 12.98
CA LEU A 11 8.23 5.47 12.87
C LEU A 11 8.09 4.59 14.12
N SER A 12 7.68 3.33 13.93
CA SER A 12 7.60 2.34 15.01
C SER A 12 8.66 1.27 14.83
N GLN A 13 9.65 1.25 15.71
CA GLN A 13 10.71 0.25 15.69
C GLN A 13 10.42 -0.88 16.70
N THR A 14 10.53 -2.12 16.25
CA THR A 14 10.35 -3.32 17.05
C THR A 14 11.57 -4.24 16.89
N GLY A 15 12.11 -4.75 18.00
CA GLY A 15 13.33 -5.58 18.00
C GLY A 15 14.56 -4.85 18.57
N ARG A 16 15.73 -5.48 18.44
CA ARG A 16 17.05 -4.92 18.78
C ARG A 16 18.01 -5.22 17.64
N GLY A 17 18.65 -4.21 17.05
CA GLY A 17 19.59 -4.36 15.93
C GLY A 17 19.12 -3.69 14.63
N ALA A 18 19.78 -4.01 13.52
CA ALA A 18 19.40 -3.51 12.19
C ALA A 18 18.02 -4.07 11.78
N ALA A 19 17.23 -3.28 11.05
CA ALA A 19 15.92 -3.70 10.58
C ALA A 19 16.06 -4.75 9.47
N ASP A 20 15.56 -5.96 9.73
CA ASP A 20 15.49 -7.05 8.73
C ASP A 20 14.29 -6.87 7.79
N VAL A 21 13.28 -6.10 8.24
CA VAL A 21 12.08 -5.79 7.47
C VAL A 21 11.72 -4.33 7.70
N ASP A 22 11.39 -3.64 6.60
CA ASP A 22 10.78 -2.32 6.63
C ASP A 22 9.30 -2.40 6.21
N LEU A 23 8.44 -1.72 6.94
CA LEU A 23 6.99 -1.78 6.79
C LEU A 23 6.41 -0.37 6.69
N LEU A 24 5.82 -0.07 5.54
CA LEU A 24 4.93 1.07 5.41
C LEU A 24 3.52 0.66 5.84
N CYS A 25 3.13 1.04 7.06
CA CYS A 25 1.80 0.79 7.58
C CYS A 25 0.88 1.98 7.30
N GLY A 26 -0.36 1.68 6.89
CA GLY A 26 -1.38 2.70 6.63
C GLY A 26 -2.77 2.15 6.88
N ARG A 27 -3.77 3.02 6.73
CA ARG A 27 -5.18 2.66 6.77
C ARG A 27 -5.89 3.27 5.59
N PHE A 28 -6.62 2.44 4.87
CA PHE A 28 -7.56 2.89 3.85
C PHE A 28 -8.97 2.91 4.44
N VAL A 29 -9.68 4.01 4.20
CA VAL A 29 -11.10 4.15 4.52
C VAL A 29 -11.84 4.11 3.20
N HIS A 30 -12.96 3.41 3.16
CA HIS A 30 -13.82 3.34 1.99
C HIS A 30 -15.20 3.87 2.35
N GLU A 31 -15.84 4.53 1.39
CA GLU A 31 -17.25 4.89 1.50
C GLU A 31 -18.13 3.65 1.49
N HIS A 32 -19.35 3.77 2.00
CA HIS A 32 -20.32 2.69 1.95
C HIS A 32 -20.83 2.46 0.52
N GLY A 33 -21.06 1.20 0.15
CA GLY A 33 -21.63 0.83 -1.16
C GLY A 33 -20.87 -0.30 -1.86
N SER A 34 -20.56 -0.11 -3.14
CA SER A 34 -19.88 -1.11 -3.99
C SER A 34 -18.50 -1.53 -3.44
N THR A 35 -17.78 -0.59 -2.85
CA THR A 35 -16.51 -0.80 -2.14
C THR A 35 -16.64 -1.71 -0.92
N THR A 36 -17.76 -1.63 -0.19
CA THR A 36 -18.03 -2.52 0.95
C THR A 36 -18.19 -3.97 0.50
N LEU A 37 -18.85 -4.20 -0.65
CA LEU A 37 -18.96 -5.54 -1.23
C LEU A 37 -17.58 -6.06 -1.65
N LEU A 38 -16.79 -5.23 -2.34
CA LEU A 38 -15.42 -5.60 -2.71
C LEU A 38 -14.59 -6.00 -1.50
N VAL A 39 -14.58 -5.19 -0.43
CA VAL A 39 -13.83 -5.50 0.80
C VAL A 39 -14.29 -6.81 1.42
N ARG A 40 -15.59 -7.12 1.40
CA ARG A 40 -16.13 -8.40 1.91
C ARG A 40 -15.76 -9.61 1.06
N THR A 41 -15.43 -9.42 -0.22
CA THR A 41 -14.98 -10.51 -1.10
C THR A 41 -13.49 -10.79 -0.98
N LEU A 42 -12.71 -9.86 -0.39
CA LEU A 42 -11.28 -10.05 -0.22
C LEU A 42 -11.00 -11.03 0.94
N PRO A 43 -9.94 -11.86 0.84
CA PRO A 43 -9.48 -12.66 1.95
C PRO A 43 -8.99 -11.78 3.10
N ASP A 44 -9.11 -12.29 4.33
CA ASP A 44 -8.60 -11.65 5.55
C ASP A 44 -7.56 -12.56 6.22
N PRO A 45 -6.24 -12.25 6.15
CA PRO A 45 -5.64 -11.08 5.50
C PRO A 45 -5.44 -11.25 3.98
N LEU A 46 -5.58 -10.17 3.22
CA LEU A 46 -5.18 -10.11 1.82
C LEU A 46 -3.65 -10.05 1.72
N HIS A 47 -3.04 -11.13 1.22
CA HIS A 47 -1.61 -11.18 0.95
C HIS A 47 -1.34 -11.18 -0.55
N VAL A 48 -0.68 -10.13 -1.04
CA VAL A 48 -0.29 -9.99 -2.45
C VAL A 48 1.21 -9.79 -2.52
N SER A 49 1.90 -10.69 -3.21
CA SER A 49 3.29 -10.46 -3.59
C SER A 49 3.34 -9.76 -4.94
N LEU A 50 3.90 -8.56 -4.95
CA LEU A 50 4.15 -7.80 -6.18
C LEU A 50 5.55 -8.09 -6.76
N THR A 51 6.33 -8.99 -6.15
CA THR A 51 7.67 -9.37 -6.62
C THR A 51 7.67 -10.13 -7.93
N ASP A 52 6.60 -10.87 -8.21
CA ASP A 52 6.46 -11.69 -9.42
C ASP A 52 5.82 -10.92 -10.59
N SER A 53 5.64 -9.60 -10.42
CA SER A 53 5.11 -8.74 -11.46
C SER A 53 6.24 -8.15 -12.30
N ALA A 54 6.05 -8.00 -13.61
CA ALA A 54 6.95 -7.25 -14.50
C ALA A 54 7.21 -5.80 -14.03
N SER A 55 6.46 -5.34 -13.03
CA SER A 55 6.52 -4.04 -12.37
C SER A 55 7.36 -3.99 -11.09
N PHE A 56 8.15 -5.00 -10.72
CA PHE A 56 8.95 -4.97 -9.47
C PHE A 56 9.87 -3.74 -9.37
N THR A 57 10.54 -3.35 -10.47
CA THR A 57 11.35 -2.12 -10.50
C THR A 57 10.51 -0.87 -10.29
N ALA A 58 9.32 -0.81 -10.90
CA ALA A 58 8.39 0.31 -10.71
C ALA A 58 7.87 0.37 -9.25
N LEU A 59 7.63 -0.79 -8.64
CA LEU A 59 7.26 -0.90 -7.23
C LEU A 59 8.37 -0.36 -6.32
N GLN A 60 9.62 -0.75 -6.56
CA GLN A 60 10.75 -0.22 -5.79
C GLN A 60 10.87 1.30 -5.95
N ALA A 61 10.70 1.83 -7.15
CA ALA A 61 10.73 3.27 -7.40
C ALA A 61 9.61 4.00 -6.64
N LEU A 62 8.38 3.47 -6.64
CA LEU A 62 7.25 4.05 -5.90
C LEU A 62 7.50 4.05 -4.38
N ILE A 63 8.02 2.95 -3.84
CA ILE A 63 8.37 2.83 -2.41
C ILE A 63 9.50 3.81 -2.05
N GLY A 64 10.52 3.92 -2.90
CA GLY A 64 11.61 4.88 -2.72
C GLY A 64 11.11 6.32 -2.67
N LEU A 65 10.21 6.69 -3.58
CA LEU A 65 9.63 8.04 -3.61
C LEU A 65 8.76 8.32 -2.38
N MET A 66 7.94 7.37 -1.93
CA MET A 66 7.18 7.55 -0.69
C MET A 66 8.08 7.75 0.53
N ARG A 67 9.23 7.08 0.59
CA ARG A 67 10.21 7.26 1.66
C ARG A 67 10.80 8.67 1.63
N ASP A 68 11.27 9.12 0.47
CA ASP A 68 11.87 10.44 0.32
C ASP A 68 10.90 11.56 0.72
N GLU A 69 9.64 11.47 0.28
CA GLU A 69 8.59 12.42 0.66
C GLU A 69 8.25 12.36 2.17
N ALA A 70 8.23 11.15 2.75
CA ALA A 70 8.01 10.98 4.17
C ALA A 70 9.13 11.58 5.02
N GLU A 71 10.38 11.50 4.57
CA GLU A 71 11.55 12.01 5.29
C GLU A 71 11.69 13.54 5.14
N THR A 72 11.49 14.09 3.94
CA THR A 72 11.82 15.48 3.58
C THR A 72 10.84 16.53 4.13
N ARG A 73 9.62 16.15 4.54
CA ARG A 73 8.55 17.07 5.03
C ARG A 73 8.28 18.25 4.09
N ALA A 74 8.47 18.08 2.79
CA ALA A 74 8.21 19.14 1.82
C ALA A 74 6.72 19.55 1.80
N PRO A 75 6.39 20.81 1.48
CA PRO A 75 5.01 21.21 1.24
C PRO A 75 4.38 20.31 0.16
N GLY A 76 3.28 19.62 0.51
CA GLY A 76 2.61 18.69 -0.40
C GLY A 76 3.06 17.23 -0.31
N ALA A 77 4.11 16.92 0.45
CA ALA A 77 4.62 15.54 0.60
C ALA A 77 3.53 14.55 1.05
N LEU A 78 2.64 14.96 1.96
CA LEU A 78 1.54 14.10 2.42
C LEU A 78 0.58 13.74 1.28
N ALA A 79 0.30 14.68 0.37
CA ALA A 79 -0.56 14.42 -0.77
C ALA A 79 0.10 13.41 -1.71
N ILE A 80 1.41 13.55 -1.95
CA ILE A 80 2.18 12.62 -2.78
C ILE A 80 2.16 11.21 -2.16
N VAL A 81 2.53 11.07 -0.88
CA VAL A 81 2.50 9.79 -0.16
C VAL A 81 1.10 9.15 -0.19
N THR A 82 0.04 9.96 -0.06
CA THR A 82 -1.35 9.48 -0.12
C THR A 82 -1.70 8.95 -1.50
N SER A 83 -1.40 9.69 -2.57
CA SER A 83 -1.67 9.26 -3.96
C SER A 83 -0.87 8.01 -4.34
N LEU A 84 0.39 7.92 -3.90
CA LEU A 84 1.22 6.73 -4.13
C LEU A 84 0.67 5.51 -3.36
N SER A 85 0.17 5.70 -2.14
CA SER A 85 -0.48 4.63 -1.37
C SER A 85 -1.75 4.11 -2.06
N GLN A 86 -2.56 5.00 -2.64
CA GLN A 86 -3.75 4.62 -3.42
C GLN A 86 -3.37 3.85 -4.70
N ALA A 87 -2.30 4.26 -5.38
CA ALA A 87 -1.77 3.54 -6.54
C ALA A 87 -1.28 2.14 -6.16
N LEU A 88 -0.57 2.00 -5.03
CA LEU A 88 -0.14 0.70 -4.50
C LEU A 88 -1.32 -0.23 -4.21
N LEU A 89 -2.35 0.26 -3.52
CA LEU A 89 -3.57 -0.51 -3.24
C LEU A 89 -4.23 -0.99 -4.53
N THR A 90 -4.35 -0.11 -5.52
CA THR A 90 -4.94 -0.44 -6.83
C THR A 90 -4.13 -1.52 -7.55
N MET A 91 -2.80 -1.46 -7.50
CA MET A 91 -1.94 -2.51 -8.07
C MET A 91 -2.11 -3.84 -7.33
N ALA A 92 -2.22 -3.82 -6.00
CA ALA A 92 -2.44 -5.03 -5.21
C ALA A 92 -3.78 -5.70 -5.55
N LEU A 93 -4.86 -4.92 -5.62
CA LEU A 93 -6.19 -5.42 -6.01
C LEU A 93 -6.20 -5.95 -7.45
N ARG A 94 -5.51 -5.27 -8.38
CA ARG A 94 -5.34 -5.74 -9.75
C ARG A 94 -4.61 -7.07 -9.81
N ALA A 95 -3.48 -7.20 -9.10
CA ALA A 95 -2.70 -8.44 -9.04
C ALA A 95 -3.51 -9.58 -8.41
N TYR A 96 -4.30 -9.30 -7.36
CA TYR A 96 -5.21 -10.28 -6.77
C TYR A 96 -6.25 -10.78 -7.78
N GLY A 97 -6.96 -9.87 -8.47
CA GLY A 97 -7.98 -10.23 -9.45
C GLY A 97 -7.44 -11.07 -10.62
N GLN A 98 -6.19 -10.82 -11.05
CA GLN A 98 -5.53 -11.61 -12.10
C GLN A 98 -5.20 -13.04 -11.65
N ARG A 99 -4.85 -13.25 -10.38
CA ARG A 99 -4.49 -14.59 -9.85
C ARG A 99 -5.68 -15.49 -9.61
N GLU A 100 -6.83 -14.92 -9.25
CA GLU A 100 -8.04 -15.71 -8.93
C GLU A 100 -8.86 -16.13 -10.15
N ASN A 101 -8.48 -15.78 -11.39
CA ASN A 101 -9.42 -15.77 -12.53
C ASN A 101 -10.74 -15.08 -12.11
N ALA A 102 -10.63 -14.01 -11.32
CA ALA A 102 -11.79 -13.37 -10.73
C ALA A 102 -12.74 -13.02 -11.87
N SER A 103 -13.96 -13.57 -11.81
CA SER A 103 -14.98 -13.35 -12.84
C SER A 103 -15.04 -11.84 -13.14
N PRO A 104 -15.03 -11.42 -14.43
CA PRO A 104 -14.74 -10.05 -14.85
C PRO A 104 -15.51 -8.93 -14.12
N GLY A 105 -16.60 -9.26 -13.42
CA GLY A 105 -17.37 -8.35 -12.56
C GLY A 105 -16.72 -7.92 -11.23
N THR A 106 -15.64 -8.55 -10.77
CA THR A 106 -15.02 -8.14 -9.47
C THR A 106 -14.15 -6.89 -9.63
N LEU A 107 -13.49 -6.74 -10.79
CA LEU A 107 -12.71 -5.54 -11.13
C LEU A 107 -13.58 -4.35 -11.54
N THR A 108 -14.82 -4.58 -11.99
CA THR A 108 -15.78 -3.48 -12.28
C THR A 108 -16.25 -2.75 -11.02
N LEU A 109 -16.00 -3.29 -9.83
CA LEU A 109 -16.27 -2.58 -8.57
C LEU A 109 -15.21 -1.51 -8.24
N LEU A 110 -14.14 -1.42 -9.04
CA LEU A 110 -13.06 -0.43 -8.89
C LEU A 110 -13.27 0.84 -9.74
N SER A 111 -14.29 0.88 -10.62
CA SER A 111 -14.61 2.02 -11.49
C SER A 111 -15.66 2.95 -10.90
#